data_AF-A0A0B6F545-F1
#
_entry.id   AF-A0A0B6F545-F1
#
_cell.length_a   1.000
_cell.length_b   1.000
_cell.length_c   1.000
_cell.angle_alpha   90.00
_cell.angle_beta   90.00
_cell.angle_gamma   90.00
#
_symmetry.space_group_name_H-M   'P 1'
#
loop_
_entity.id
_entity.type
_entity.pdbx_description
1 polymer ?
#
loop_
_entity_poly.entity_id
_entity_poly.type
_entity_poly.pdbx_seq_one_letter_code
_entity_poly.pdbx_strand_id
1 'polypeptide(L)' 'MSRFRSAFVPAAILVAGLVLLAVFYVGLSRHYNTQELHALIDGANANGQDYNVIIHNELTWSYSFNAK' A
#
# COMPACT_ATOMS: atom_id res chain seq x y z
N MET A 1 -5.51 36.60 -22.20
CA MET A 1 -5.38 35.14 -22.42
C MET A 1 -4.07 34.51 -21.92
N SER A 2 -3.00 35.26 -21.62
CA SER A 2 -1.70 34.67 -21.18
C SER A 2 -1.70 34.06 -19.75
N ARG A 3 -2.37 34.70 -18.77
CA ARG A 3 -2.36 34.24 -17.36
C ARG A 3 -3.08 32.92 -17.08
N PHE A 4 -4.08 32.55 -17.88
CA PHE A 4 -4.79 31.27 -17.71
C PHE A 4 -3.92 30.07 -18.12
N ARG A 5 -3.07 30.22 -19.15
CA ARG A 5 -2.10 29.19 -19.53
C ARG A 5 -0.97 29.05 -18.52
N SER A 6 -0.57 30.13 -17.85
CA SER A 6 0.55 30.10 -16.90
C SER A 6 0.21 29.44 -15.55
N ALA A 7 -1.05 29.48 -15.11
CA ALA A 7 -1.49 28.78 -13.88
C ALA A 7 -1.84 27.29 -14.12
N PHE A 8 -2.10 26.92 -15.37
CA PHE A 8 -2.47 25.55 -15.73
C PHE A 8 -1.30 24.57 -15.59
N VAL A 9 -0.11 24.96 -16.03
CA VAL A 9 1.11 24.13 -15.94
C VAL A 9 1.46 23.75 -14.49
N PRO A 10 1.58 24.69 -13.52
CA PRO A 10 1.88 24.32 -12.15
C PRO A 10 0.77 23.48 -11.51
N ALA A 11 -0.50 23.75 -11.82
CA ALA A 11 -1.61 22.93 -11.35
C ALA A 11 -1.53 21.49 -11.88
N ALA A 12 -1.21 21.31 -13.17
CA ALA A 12 -1.03 19.98 -13.77
C ALA A 12 0.14 19.22 -13.15
N ILE A 13 1.27 19.89 -12.87
CA ILE A 13 2.43 19.29 -12.19
C ILE A 13 2.05 18.83 -10.77
N LEU A 14 1.32 19.67 -10.02
CA LEU A 14 0.87 19.31 -8.68
C LEU A 14 -0.04 18.08 -8.69
N VAL A 15 -1.02 18.03 -9.60
CA VAL A 15 -1.93 16.88 -9.72
C VAL A 15 -1.15 15.62 -10.10
N ALA A 16 -0.25 15.70 -11.08
CA ALA A 16 0.60 14.57 -11.46
C ALA A 16 1.46 14.09 -10.28
N GLY A 17 2.05 15.02 -9.51
CA GLY A 17 2.82 14.69 -8.32
C GLY A 17 2.01 13.98 -7.25
N LEU A 18 0.78 14.44 -6.97
CA LEU A 18 -0.12 13.82 -6.00
C LEU A 18 -0.55 12.41 -6.44
N VAL A 19 -0.81 12.21 -7.73
CA VAL A 19 -1.14 10.88 -8.27
C VAL A 19 0.06 9.94 -8.12
N LEU A 20 1.26 10.38 -8.48
CA LEU A 20 2.48 9.58 -8.31
C LEU A 20 2.73 9.22 -6.84
N LEU A 21 2.55 10.18 -5.93
CA LEU A 21 2.66 9.95 -4.49
C LEU A 21 1.64 8.93 -3.99
N ALA A 22 0.39 9.00 -4.46
CA ALA A 22 -0.65 8.03 -4.10
C ALA A 22 -0.31 6.61 -4.59
N VAL A 23 0.14 6.47 -5.84
CA VAL A 23 0.58 5.18 -6.39
C VAL A 23 1.76 4.63 -5.60
N PHE A 24 2.74 5.49 -5.29
CA PHE A 24 3.90 5.09 -4.51
C PHE A 24 3.51 4.63 -3.09
N TYR A 25 2.63 5.37 -2.43
CA TYR A 25 2.10 5.01 -1.12
C TYR A 25 1.43 3.64 -1.14
N VAL A 26 0.54 3.39 -2.10
CA VAL A 26 -0.12 2.09 -2.27
C VAL A 26 0.90 0.97 -2.48
N GLY A 27 1.90 1.20 -3.33
CA GLY A 27 2.97 0.23 -3.59
C GLY A 27 3.78 -0.10 -2.34
N LEU A 28 4.15 0.92 -1.55
CA LEU A 28 4.85 0.73 -0.28
C LEU A 28 3.99 -0.02 0.73
N SER A 29 2.73 0.37 0.93
CA SER A 29 1.81 -0.33 1.83
C SER A 29 1.70 -1.80 1.46
N ARG A 30 1.52 -2.10 0.17
CA ARG A 30 1.47 -3.48 -0.31
C ARG A 30 2.75 -4.25 -0.01
N HIS A 31 3.91 -3.64 -0.28
CA HIS A 31 5.20 -4.27 -0.05
C HIS A 31 5.43 -4.60 1.44
N TYR A 32 5.21 -3.63 2.33
CA TYR A 32 5.40 -3.82 3.76
C TYR A 32 4.36 -4.77 4.38
N ASN A 33 3.09 -4.64 4.02
CA ASN A 33 2.05 -5.55 4.51
C ASN A 33 2.33 -7.00 4.09
N THR A 34 2.76 -7.21 2.84
CA THR A 34 3.11 -8.55 2.35
C THR A 34 4.31 -9.12 3.11
N GLN A 35 5.38 -8.33 3.28
CA GLN A 35 6.56 -8.78 4.02
C GLN A 35 6.25 -9.13 5.48
N GLU A 36 5.49 -8.29 6.17
CA GLU A 36 5.10 -8.54 7.56
C GLU A 36 4.24 -9.80 7.66
N LEU A 37 3.25 -9.96 6.77
CA LEU A 37 2.40 -11.15 6.74
C LEU A 37 3.21 -12.43 6.51
N HIS A 38 4.19 -12.41 5.59
CA HIS A 38 5.07 -13.55 5.38
C HIS A 38 5.87 -13.89 6.64
N ALA A 39 6.43 -12.88 7.33
CA ALA A 39 7.16 -13.12 8.57
C ALA A 39 6.28 -13.73 9.67
N LEU A 40 5.01 -13.32 9.77
CA LEU A 40 4.04 -13.88 10.72
C LEU A 40 3.69 -15.34 10.38
N ILE A 41 3.47 -15.64 9.10
CA ILE A 41 3.20 -17.00 8.61
C ILE A 41 4.39 -17.91 8.88
N ASP A 42 5.61 -17.46 8.55
CA ASP A 42 6.83 -18.22 8.78
C ASP A 42 7.03 -18.50 10.28
N GLY A 43 6.75 -17.51 11.14
CA GLY A 43 6.75 -17.66 12.58
C GLY A 43 5.73 -18.69 13.09
N ALA A 44 4.50 -18.66 12.60
CA ALA A 44 3.48 -19.64 13.00
C ALA A 44 3.84 -21.06 12.52
N ASN A 45 4.31 -21.20 11.28
CA ASN A 45 4.76 -22.48 10.74
C ASN A 45 5.94 -23.06 11.53
N ALA A 46 6.94 -22.23 11.88
CA ALA A 46 8.09 -22.67 12.66
C ALA A 46 7.71 -23.16 14.07
N ASN A 47 6.62 -22.64 14.62
CA ASN A 47 6.09 -23.04 15.92
C ASN A 47 4.98 -24.11 15.84
N GLY A 48 4.63 -24.58 14.63
CA GLY A 48 3.55 -25.56 14.42
C GLY A 48 2.16 -25.03 14.82
N GLN A 49 1.97 -23.70 14.76
CA GLN A 49 0.71 -23.04 15.12
C GLN A 49 -0.20 -22.93 13.91
N ASP A 50 -1.48 -23.22 14.13
CA ASP A 50 -2.52 -22.89 13.16
C ASP A 50 -2.73 -21.38 13.12
N TYR A 51 -3.00 -20.83 11.94
CA TYR A 51 -3.27 -19.40 11.78
C TYR A 51 -4.41 -19.14 10.80
N ASN A 52 -5.00 -17.96 10.93
CA ASN A 52 -5.99 -17.43 10.00
C ASN A 52 -5.55 -16.06 9.47
N VAL A 53 -5.74 -15.84 8.18
CA VAL A 53 -5.43 -14.58 7.50
C VAL A 53 -6.70 -14.07 6.82
N ILE A 54 -7.06 -12.82 7.10
CA ILE A 54 -8.17 -12.15 6.44
C ILE A 54 -7.61 -10.92 5.71
N ILE A 55 -7.75 -10.88 4.39
CA ILE A 55 -7.37 -9.72 3.58
C ILE A 55 -8.56 -8.76 3.55
N HIS A 56 -8.34 -7.52 3.98
CA HIS A 56 -9.36 -6.46 4.01
C HIS A 56 -9.30 -5.54 2.79
N ASN A 57 -8.15 -5.48 2.11
CA ASN A 57 -7.98 -4.64 0.93
C ASN A 57 -7.00 -5.29 -0.05
N GLU A 58 -7.45 -5.58 -1.26
CA GLU A 58 -6.65 -6.24 -2.30
C GLU A 58 -5.58 -5.32 -2.94
N LEU A 59 -5.80 -4.00 -2.89
CA LEU A 59 -4.90 -3.03 -3.50
C LEU A 59 -3.64 -2.83 -2.66
N THR A 60 -3.81 -2.64 -1.35
CA THR A 60 -2.71 -2.47 -0.39
C THR A 60 -2.32 -3.75 0.33
N TRP A 61 -3.02 -4.87 0.08
CA TRP A 61 -2.85 -6.13 0.82
C TRP A 61 -2.95 -5.96 2.33
N SER A 62 -3.79 -5.03 2.79
CA SER A 62 -4.07 -4.87 4.21
C SER A 62 -4.76 -6.12 4.73
N TYR A 63 -4.32 -6.61 5.90
CA TYR A 63 -4.73 -7.89 6.42
C TYR A 63 -4.90 -7.85 7.95
N SER A 64 -5.53 -8.89 8.49
CA SER A 64 -5.44 -9.26 9.90
C SER A 64 -4.97 -10.69 10.01
N PHE A 65 -4.04 -10.92 10.92
CA PHE A 65 -3.45 -12.22 11.20
C PHE A 65 -3.81 -12.65 12.62
N ASN A 66 -4.22 -13.91 12.78
CA ASN A 66 -4.55 -14.49 14.07
C ASN A 66 -3.95 -15.89 14.15
N ALA A 67 -2.94 -16.06 15.01
CA ALA A 67 -2.36 -17.36 15.34
C ALA A 67 -3.10 -17.97 16.55
N LYS A 68 -3.28 -19.30 16.52
CA LYS A 68 -3.94 -20.09 17.54
C LYS A 68 -2.96 -20.91 18.37
#